data_AF-A0AAX4HYL5-F1
#
_entry.id   AF-A0AAX4HYL5-F1
#
_cell.length_a   1.000
_cell.length_b   1.000
_cell.length_c   1.000
_cell.angle_alpha   90.00
_cell.angle_beta   90.00
_cell.angle_gamma   90.00
#
_symmetry.space_group_name_H-M   'P 1'
#
loop_
_entity.id
_entity.type
_entity.pdbx_description
1 polymer ?
#
loop_
_entity_poly.entity_id
_entity_poly.type
_entity_poly.pdbx_seq_one_letter_code
_entity_poly.pdbx_strand_id
1 'polypeptide(L)'
;MVGVRGKYKGCETCRARRVKCDNERPFCRKCIDSGRECAGYEREMVFITATIDDAGRCSSHPPRQVQSSSRRSGGGHHAEDIPPRLTPTEPLTPAWDDLVLLSDNDVVYAVQIAALHTRLQSVARTPEGQGQVKFRVALPDYSPVDVETWDNGSNMDLAAHTIVSILPTGSDNGAPEGICAFLFEQNTSSLVMNGITPWGVPQEHLDVVKKLGPAHFRQFPAHHFFVRVYRSSAITLALLHRKATFLASIEWCTVPWELHAKTPLDRLFDIIAILPGILARADRTTPFSATLQRRLKAQELLEGCLRLERRLEEWEFFARAPTAEHPYAYWIEDPDDPDAQQIPFSDSLAFRDGISSVTFLYHWMALLLLHRCIETLHHTIFQPVIEDFPHMYPDLPPNLQINLARYQQRRDFASRICRALDFALSTSVQPDLLAAPLAVALEYYREINASSRDGELEIMWCENFKLRLRSKGQDIANVIQSRSWAEIGRG
;
A
#
# COMPACT_ATOMS: atom_id res chain seq x y z
N MET A 1 33.53 -57.01 -13.50
CA MET A 1 32.23 -56.32 -13.61
C MET A 1 31.62 -56.30 -12.21
N VAL A 2 31.83 -55.22 -11.46
CA VAL A 2 31.43 -55.13 -10.03
C VAL A 2 30.14 -54.33 -9.96
N GLY A 3 29.06 -54.95 -9.50
CA GLY A 3 27.72 -54.36 -9.46
C GLY A 3 27.65 -53.18 -8.50
N VAL A 4 27.40 -51.99 -9.03
CA VAL A 4 27.07 -50.79 -8.25
C VAL A 4 25.74 -51.04 -7.53
N ARG A 5 25.77 -51.23 -6.21
CA ARG A 5 24.59 -51.36 -5.36
C ARG A 5 23.64 -50.17 -5.60
N GLY A 6 22.44 -50.47 -6.10
CA GLY A 6 21.44 -49.45 -6.43
C GLY A 6 21.14 -48.51 -5.26
N LYS A 7 21.25 -47.20 -5.53
CA LYS A 7 21.01 -46.10 -4.60
C LYS A 7 19.59 -46.21 -4.04
N TYR A 8 19.46 -46.48 -2.74
CA TYR A 8 18.20 -46.65 -2.00
C TYR A 8 17.16 -45.57 -2.35
N LYS A 9 15.95 -45.95 -2.75
CA LYS A 9 14.88 -45.03 -3.25
C LYS A 9 13.76 -44.73 -2.24
N GLY A 10 13.95 -44.98 -0.95
CA GLY A 10 12.93 -44.71 0.07
C GLY A 10 12.65 -43.22 0.30
N CYS A 11 11.48 -42.90 0.86
CA CYS A 11 11.10 -41.54 1.27
C CYS A 11 12.06 -40.97 2.33
N GLU A 12 12.11 -39.65 2.44
CA GLU A 12 13.04 -38.97 3.36
C GLU A 12 12.78 -39.34 4.82
N THR A 13 11.51 -39.49 5.22
CA THR A 13 11.15 -39.92 6.59
C THR A 13 11.69 -41.32 6.92
N CYS A 14 11.57 -42.30 6.01
CA CYS A 14 12.10 -43.65 6.23
C CYS A 14 13.63 -43.68 6.20
N ARG A 15 14.27 -42.83 5.37
CA ARG A 15 15.73 -42.68 5.31
C ARG A 15 16.30 -42.12 6.60
N ALA A 16 15.72 -41.03 7.12
CA ALA A 16 16.09 -40.44 8.39
C ALA A 16 15.98 -41.47 9.53
N ARG A 17 14.92 -42.30 9.49
CA ARG A 17 14.67 -43.38 10.45
C ARG A 17 15.52 -44.64 10.21
N ARG A 18 16.26 -44.75 9.10
CA ARG A 18 17.02 -45.94 8.68
C ARG A 18 16.19 -47.22 8.61
N VAL A 19 14.92 -47.11 8.25
CA VAL A 19 14.02 -48.25 8.05
C VAL A 19 13.76 -48.46 6.56
N LYS A 20 13.61 -49.73 6.14
CA LYS A 20 13.23 -50.06 4.77
C LYS A 20 11.85 -49.47 4.42
N CYS A 21 11.81 -48.59 3.44
CA CYS A 21 10.62 -47.98 2.87
C CYS A 21 10.00 -48.94 1.86
N ASP A 22 8.68 -48.99 1.85
CA ASP A 22 7.83 -49.73 0.92
C ASP A 22 7.71 -49.04 -0.46
N ASN A 23 8.09 -47.77 -0.58
CA ASN A 23 8.11 -46.97 -1.81
C ASN A 23 6.72 -46.72 -2.45
N GLU A 24 5.62 -46.91 -1.73
CA GLU A 24 4.29 -46.50 -2.20
C GLU A 24 4.20 -44.97 -2.34
N ARG A 25 3.53 -44.50 -3.39
CA ARG A 25 3.33 -43.08 -3.71
C ARG A 25 1.83 -42.75 -3.67
N PRO A 26 1.42 -41.58 -3.17
CA PRO A 26 2.26 -40.43 -2.78
C PRO A 26 2.96 -40.57 -1.42
N PHE A 27 2.46 -41.43 -0.52
CA PHE A 27 3.01 -41.64 0.83
C PHE A 27 3.27 -43.12 1.09
N CYS A 28 4.31 -43.43 1.86
CA CYS A 28 4.64 -44.81 2.19
C CYS A 28 3.80 -45.32 3.38
N ARG A 29 3.37 -46.59 3.33
CA ARG A 29 2.59 -47.22 4.40
C ARG A 29 3.31 -47.19 5.73
N LYS A 30 4.63 -47.36 5.72
CA LYS A 30 5.41 -47.41 6.96
C LYS A 30 5.41 -46.08 7.74
N CYS A 31 5.20 -44.96 7.06
CA CYS A 31 4.97 -43.68 7.70
C CYS A 31 3.54 -43.57 8.23
N ILE A 32 2.56 -43.90 7.39
CA ILE A 32 1.12 -43.88 7.72
C ILE A 32 0.83 -44.76 8.94
N ASP A 33 1.23 -46.03 8.90
CA ASP A 33 1.01 -47.01 9.98
C ASP A 33 1.70 -46.60 11.28
N SER A 34 2.77 -45.81 11.19
CA SER A 34 3.49 -45.28 12.36
C SER A 34 2.96 -43.92 12.85
N GLY A 35 1.86 -43.42 12.25
CA GLY A 35 1.27 -42.13 12.57
C GLY A 35 2.16 -40.93 12.24
N ARG A 36 3.05 -41.05 11.25
CA ARG A 36 4.00 -40.00 10.86
C ARG A 36 3.69 -39.47 9.47
N GLU A 37 3.83 -38.16 9.31
CA GLU A 37 3.77 -37.52 7.99
C GLU A 37 4.94 -37.98 7.12
N CYS A 38 4.65 -38.37 5.87
CA CYS A 38 5.64 -38.85 4.93
C CYS A 38 6.15 -37.68 4.08
N ALA A 39 7.39 -37.26 4.30
CA ALA A 39 8.04 -36.11 3.65
C ALA A 39 8.36 -36.31 2.15
N GLY A 40 7.71 -37.28 1.50
CA GLY A 40 7.87 -37.53 0.07
C GLY A 40 9.21 -38.15 -0.34
N TYR A 41 9.41 -38.19 -1.66
CA TYR A 41 10.54 -38.86 -2.33
C TYR A 41 11.46 -37.90 -3.09
N GLU A 42 11.18 -36.60 -3.01
CA GLU A 42 11.96 -35.56 -3.68
C GLU A 42 13.28 -35.35 -2.95
N ARG A 43 14.36 -35.18 -3.73
CA ARG A 43 15.69 -34.91 -3.18
C ARG A 43 16.03 -33.46 -3.44
N GLU A 44 16.39 -32.76 -2.39
CA GLU A 44 16.94 -31.41 -2.49
C GLU A 44 18.27 -31.45 -3.26
N MET A 45 18.39 -30.60 -4.28
CA MET A 45 19.63 -30.43 -5.02
C MET A 45 20.51 -29.45 -4.25
N VAL A 46 21.58 -29.97 -3.64
CA VAL A 46 22.57 -29.13 -2.96
C VAL A 46 23.58 -28.63 -3.98
N PHE A 47 23.65 -27.31 -4.17
CA PHE A 47 24.72 -26.66 -4.92
C PHE A 47 25.99 -26.62 -4.05
N ILE A 48 27.07 -27.24 -4.54
CA ILE A 48 28.37 -27.19 -3.90
C ILE A 48 29.17 -26.07 -4.56
N THR A 49 29.32 -24.95 -3.87
CA THR A 49 30.12 -23.81 -4.35
C THR A 49 31.60 -24.10 -4.09
N ALA A 50 32.38 -24.33 -5.14
CA ALA A 50 33.83 -24.46 -5.04
C ALA A 50 34.47 -23.08 -5.01
N THR A 51 35.24 -22.75 -3.97
CA THR A 51 36.08 -21.54 -3.94
C THR A 51 37.47 -21.84 -4.52
N ILE A 52 38.14 -20.81 -5.02
CA ILE A 52 39.48 -20.90 -5.64
C ILE A 52 40.53 -21.43 -4.63
N ASP A 53 40.30 -21.18 -3.34
CA ASP A 53 41.15 -21.62 -2.24
C ASP A 53 41.14 -23.15 -2.02
N ASP A 54 40.12 -23.87 -2.51
CA ASP A 54 39.98 -25.32 -2.34
C ASP A 54 40.66 -26.14 -3.46
N ALA A 55 41.35 -25.48 -4.41
CA ALA A 55 42.06 -26.11 -5.55
C ALA A 55 41.21 -27.18 -6.30
N GLY A 56 39.89 -27.03 -6.30
CA GLY A 56 38.96 -27.96 -6.95
C GLY A 56 38.69 -29.27 -6.21
N ARG A 57 39.02 -29.41 -4.91
CA ARG A 57 38.64 -30.59 -4.11
C ARG A 57 37.38 -30.34 -3.28
N CYS A 58 36.22 -30.54 -3.90
CA CYS A 58 34.95 -30.54 -3.19
C CYS A 58 34.69 -31.92 -2.55
N SER A 59 34.61 -31.97 -1.23
CA SER A 59 34.17 -33.18 -0.51
C SER A 59 32.67 -33.42 -0.76
N SER A 60 32.31 -34.58 -1.31
CA SER A 60 30.91 -34.90 -1.71
C SER A 60 29.95 -35.16 -0.55
N HIS A 61 30.37 -34.91 0.70
CA HIS A 61 29.56 -35.15 1.90
C HIS A 61 29.82 -34.03 2.91
N PRO A 62 28.79 -33.27 3.34
CA PRO A 62 28.94 -32.36 4.46
C PRO A 62 29.33 -33.16 5.72
N PRO A 63 30.21 -32.62 6.59
CA PRO A 63 30.62 -33.31 7.80
C PRO A 63 29.41 -33.55 8.69
N ARG A 64 29.19 -34.84 9.00
CA ARG A 64 28.12 -35.30 9.87
C ARG A 64 28.45 -34.89 11.30
N GLN A 65 27.76 -33.87 11.83
CA GLN A 65 27.83 -33.53 13.26
C GLN A 65 27.34 -34.74 14.07
N VAL A 66 28.28 -35.47 14.66
CA VAL A 66 28.03 -36.48 15.68
C VAL A 66 28.04 -35.75 17.02
N GLN A 67 26.86 -35.56 17.61
CA GLN A 67 26.76 -35.05 18.98
C GLN A 67 27.37 -36.08 19.94
N SER A 68 28.53 -35.75 20.52
CA SER A 68 29.08 -36.47 21.65
C SER A 68 28.34 -36.07 22.93
N SER A 69 27.76 -37.05 23.61
CA SER A 69 27.17 -36.88 24.93
C SER A 69 28.24 -36.52 25.97
N SER A 70 28.32 -35.25 26.38
CA SER A 70 29.02 -34.87 27.62
C SER A 70 28.05 -34.26 28.62
N ARG A 71 28.12 -34.84 29.81
CA ARG A 71 27.38 -34.59 31.04
C ARG A 71 27.23 -33.11 31.40
N ARG A 72 26.04 -32.81 31.93
CA ARG A 72 25.61 -31.58 32.61
C ARG A 72 26.67 -31.05 33.60
N SER A 73 27.02 -29.78 33.44
CA SER A 73 27.38 -28.88 34.54
C SER A 73 26.77 -27.51 34.21
N GLY A 74 25.99 -26.98 35.14
CA GLY A 74 25.14 -25.80 34.96
C GLY A 74 25.92 -24.55 34.53
N GLY A 75 25.36 -23.87 33.53
CA GLY A 75 25.70 -22.52 33.08
C GLY A 75 24.45 -21.96 32.41
N GLY A 76 24.10 -20.72 32.74
CA GLY A 76 22.79 -20.11 32.48
C GLY A 76 22.30 -20.22 31.03
N HIS A 77 20.98 -20.33 30.89
CA HIS A 77 20.27 -20.23 29.62
C HIS A 77 20.59 -18.90 28.93
N HIS A 78 21.47 -18.92 27.93
CA HIS A 78 21.37 -17.96 26.84
C HIS A 78 20.14 -18.38 26.01
N ALA A 79 19.12 -17.55 26.01
CA ALA A 79 17.99 -17.68 25.09
C ALA A 79 18.55 -17.68 23.67
N GLU A 80 18.32 -18.75 22.91
CA GLU A 80 18.50 -18.72 21.46
C GLU A 80 17.53 -17.67 20.91
N ASP A 81 18.05 -16.66 20.21
CA ASP A 81 17.25 -15.58 19.61
C ASP A 81 16.26 -16.19 18.60
N ILE A 82 14.98 -16.31 18.99
CA ILE A 82 13.87 -16.65 18.09
C ILE A 82 13.27 -15.31 17.63
N PRO A 83 12.94 -15.13 16.33
CA PRO A 83 12.25 -13.91 15.89
C PRO A 83 10.92 -13.75 16.64
N PRO A 84 10.55 -12.52 17.03
CA PRO A 84 9.37 -12.28 17.86
C PRO A 84 8.10 -12.75 17.14
N ARG A 85 7.25 -13.50 17.83
CA ARG A 85 5.96 -13.98 17.30
C ARG A 85 4.84 -13.11 17.84
N LEU A 86 4.71 -11.93 17.25
CA LEU A 86 3.73 -10.95 17.67
C LEU A 86 2.32 -11.34 17.23
N THR A 87 1.42 -11.46 18.20
CA THR A 87 -0.01 -11.68 17.97
C THR A 87 -0.81 -10.47 18.45
N PRO A 88 -1.78 -9.97 17.66
CA PRO A 88 -2.59 -8.84 18.10
C PRO A 88 -3.51 -9.24 19.27
N THR A 89 -3.71 -8.34 20.22
CA THR A 89 -4.62 -8.58 21.36
C THR A 89 -6.05 -8.19 21.02
N GLU A 90 -7.03 -8.97 21.50
CA GLU A 90 -8.44 -8.66 21.34
C GLU A 90 -8.92 -7.56 22.32
N PRO A 91 -9.87 -6.68 21.92
CA PRO A 91 -10.49 -6.62 20.60
C PRO A 91 -9.56 -6.00 19.56
N LEU A 92 -9.54 -6.56 18.34
CA LEU A 92 -8.76 -6.00 17.24
C LEU A 92 -9.21 -4.59 16.86
N THR A 93 -8.26 -3.67 16.75
CA THR A 93 -8.50 -2.26 16.37
C THR A 93 -8.41 -2.06 14.85
N PRO A 94 -8.95 -0.95 14.31
CA PRO A 94 -8.76 -0.59 12.92
C PRO A 94 -7.27 -0.45 12.54
N ALA A 95 -6.90 -0.86 11.32
CA ALA A 95 -5.52 -0.78 10.85
C ALA A 95 -4.96 0.66 10.74
N TRP A 96 -5.82 1.68 10.76
CA TRP A 96 -5.42 3.07 10.70
C TRP A 96 -5.03 3.65 12.06
N ASP A 97 -5.31 2.95 13.16
CA ASP A 97 -4.86 3.34 14.50
C ASP A 97 -3.33 3.30 14.53
N ASP A 98 -2.72 4.41 14.94
CA ASP A 98 -1.27 4.53 14.98
C ASP A 98 -0.63 3.65 16.05
N LEU A 99 -1.38 3.25 17.07
CA LEU A 99 -0.92 2.41 18.17
C LEU A 99 -1.76 1.14 18.26
N VAL A 100 -1.10 -0.02 18.17
CA VAL A 100 -1.73 -1.34 18.25
C VAL A 100 -1.10 -2.14 19.39
N LEU A 101 -1.93 -2.89 20.11
CA LEU A 101 -1.48 -3.77 21.18
C LEU A 101 -1.11 -5.15 20.61
N LEU A 102 0.15 -5.54 20.74
CA LEU A 102 0.68 -6.83 20.28
C LEU A 102 1.27 -7.60 21.46
N SER A 103 0.99 -8.90 21.57
CA SER A 103 1.61 -9.76 22.57
C SER A 103 2.73 -10.62 21.98
N ASP A 104 3.80 -10.82 22.75
CA ASP A 104 4.84 -11.81 22.51
C ASP A 104 5.18 -12.48 23.85
N ASN A 105 5.02 -13.81 23.93
CA ASN A 105 5.23 -14.60 25.15
C ASN A 105 4.52 -14.01 26.40
N ASP A 106 3.22 -13.70 26.27
CA ASP A 106 2.36 -13.11 27.32
C ASP A 106 2.73 -11.69 27.78
N VAL A 107 3.71 -11.04 27.16
CA VAL A 107 4.02 -9.62 27.35
C VAL A 107 3.32 -8.81 26.28
N VAL A 108 2.48 -7.85 26.69
CA VAL A 108 1.76 -6.95 25.77
C VAL A 108 2.57 -5.70 25.55
N TYR A 109 2.79 -5.33 24.29
CA TYR A 109 3.52 -4.16 23.84
C TYR A 109 2.57 -3.17 23.17
N ALA A 110 2.75 -1.89 23.47
CA ALA A 110 2.14 -0.82 22.70
C ALA A 110 3.02 -0.53 21.47
N VAL A 111 2.58 -0.93 20.29
CA VAL A 111 3.39 -0.90 19.06
C VAL A 111 2.86 0.17 18.11
N GLN A 112 3.69 1.19 17.84
CA GLN A 112 3.37 2.23 16.87
C GLN A 112 3.55 1.70 15.45
N ILE A 113 2.54 1.88 14.59
CA ILE A 113 2.60 1.47 13.19
C ILE A 113 3.06 2.65 12.34
N ALA A 114 4.13 2.44 11.56
CA ALA A 114 4.63 3.42 10.58
C ALA A 114 4.74 2.77 9.20
N ALA A 115 4.65 3.58 8.14
CA ALA A 115 5.06 3.16 6.80
C ALA A 115 5.86 4.27 6.14
N LEU A 116 6.87 3.88 5.39
CA LEU A 116 7.76 4.81 4.71
C LEU A 116 8.16 4.27 3.35
N HIS A 117 7.94 5.08 2.31
CA HIS A 117 8.47 4.80 0.99
C HIS A 117 10.01 4.87 1.00
N THR A 118 10.66 3.84 0.47
CA THR A 118 12.11 3.81 0.30
C THR A 118 12.49 2.78 -0.75
N ARG A 119 13.61 3.01 -1.45
CA ARG A 119 14.16 2.04 -2.41
C ARG A 119 14.72 0.83 -1.66
N LEU A 120 14.00 -0.30 -1.67
CA LEU A 120 14.32 -1.48 -0.85
C LEU A 120 15.69 -2.06 -1.19
N GLN A 121 16.11 -1.98 -2.45
CA GLN A 121 17.45 -2.42 -2.90
C GLN A 121 18.59 -1.59 -2.29
N SER A 122 18.30 -0.35 -1.89
CA SER A 122 19.28 0.58 -1.28
C SER A 122 19.29 0.51 0.24
N VAL A 123 18.41 -0.28 0.85
CA VAL A 123 18.35 -0.46 2.30
C VAL A 123 19.47 -1.38 2.76
N ALA A 124 20.48 -0.82 3.42
CA ALA A 124 21.57 -1.62 3.98
C ALA A 124 21.19 -2.17 5.36
N ARG A 125 21.54 -3.42 5.63
CA ARG A 125 21.30 -4.10 6.91
C ARG A 125 22.61 -4.51 7.54
N THR A 126 22.81 -4.11 8.79
CA THR A 126 24.00 -4.50 9.56
C THR A 126 23.57 -5.34 10.77
N PRO A 127 23.98 -6.62 10.88
CA PRO A 127 23.60 -7.46 12.00
C PRO A 127 24.12 -6.90 13.32
N GLU A 128 23.31 -6.98 14.38
CA GLU A 128 23.72 -6.65 15.75
C GLU A 128 23.84 -7.94 16.57
N GLY A 129 25.04 -8.20 17.10
CA GLY A 129 25.31 -9.38 17.93
C GLY A 129 25.66 -10.65 17.16
N GLN A 130 25.85 -11.76 17.90
CA GLN A 130 26.25 -13.06 17.34
C GLN A 130 25.05 -13.83 16.73
N GLY A 131 23.82 -13.51 17.14
CA GLY A 131 22.59 -14.03 16.55
C GLY A 131 22.10 -13.09 15.45
N GLN A 132 22.02 -13.55 14.20
CA GLN A 132 21.60 -12.74 13.02
C GLN A 132 20.12 -12.27 13.04
N VAL A 133 19.46 -12.29 14.20
CA VAL A 133 18.03 -11.97 14.34
C VAL A 133 17.78 -10.48 14.46
N LYS A 134 18.71 -9.74 15.08
CA LYS A 134 18.66 -8.29 15.20
C LYS A 134 19.58 -7.62 14.19
N PHE A 135 19.13 -6.52 13.62
CA PHE A 135 19.90 -5.73 12.67
C PHE A 135 19.57 -4.25 12.77
N ARG A 136 20.53 -3.39 12.43
CA ARG A 136 20.26 -1.98 12.12
C ARG A 136 19.96 -1.84 10.64
N VAL A 137 19.24 -0.77 10.33
CA VAL A 137 18.92 -0.38 8.97
C VAL A 137 19.59 0.96 8.67
N ALA A 138 20.19 1.09 7.49
CA ALA A 138 20.54 2.38 6.89
C ALA A 138 19.66 2.60 5.66
N LEU A 139 18.97 3.74 5.62
CA LEU A 139 18.05 4.12 4.55
C LEU A 139 18.74 5.16 3.65
N PRO A 140 18.47 5.16 2.33
CA PRO A 140 18.83 6.29 1.49
C PRO A 140 18.06 7.56 1.91
N ASP A 141 18.50 8.72 1.39
CA ASP A 141 17.75 9.96 1.55
C ASP A 141 16.29 9.77 1.11
N TYR A 142 15.37 10.26 1.92
CA TYR A 142 13.95 10.09 1.66
C TYR A 142 13.54 10.82 0.39
N SER A 143 12.89 10.10 -0.51
CA SER A 143 12.13 10.67 -1.62
C SER A 143 10.66 10.25 -1.48
N PRO A 144 9.72 11.21 -1.52
CA PRO A 144 8.30 10.90 -1.64
C PRO A 144 8.05 9.99 -2.85
N VAL A 145 6.93 9.28 -2.82
CA VAL A 145 6.46 8.53 -3.98
C VAL A 145 6.36 9.48 -5.18
N ASP A 146 7.09 9.16 -6.26
CA ASP A 146 7.11 9.99 -7.46
C ASP A 146 5.86 9.73 -8.30
N VAL A 147 4.87 10.61 -8.15
CA VAL A 147 3.57 10.52 -8.82
C VAL A 147 3.64 10.87 -10.31
N GLU A 148 4.67 11.62 -10.75
CA GLU A 148 4.75 12.19 -12.10
C GLU A 148 5.39 11.22 -13.13
N THR A 149 6.25 10.29 -12.69
CA THR A 149 6.98 9.37 -13.59
C THR A 149 6.33 8.01 -13.77
N TRP A 150 5.09 7.81 -13.29
CA TRP A 150 4.44 6.52 -13.39
C TRP A 150 4.13 6.14 -14.86
N ASP A 151 4.57 4.95 -15.28
CA ASP A 151 4.33 4.45 -16.65
C ASP A 151 2.88 3.99 -16.84
N ASN A 152 2.32 4.31 -18.01
CA ASN A 152 0.95 3.98 -18.40
C ASN A 152 0.75 2.49 -18.75
N GLY A 153 1.74 1.62 -18.54
CA GLY A 153 1.76 0.24 -19.04
C GLY A 153 1.55 -0.87 -18.01
N SER A 154 2.25 -0.86 -16.88
CA SER A 154 2.37 -2.04 -16.01
C SER A 154 1.27 -2.17 -14.94
N ASN A 155 1.05 -3.40 -14.48
CA ASN A 155 0.35 -3.64 -13.21
C ASN A 155 1.19 -3.04 -12.07
N MET A 156 0.52 -2.68 -10.97
CA MET A 156 1.22 -2.27 -9.75
C MET A 156 2.10 -3.43 -9.24
N ASP A 157 3.40 -3.17 -9.10
CA ASP A 157 4.31 -4.04 -8.38
C ASP A 157 4.77 -3.27 -7.14
N LEU A 158 4.20 -3.62 -5.98
CA LEU A 158 4.56 -3.02 -4.70
C LEU A 158 5.24 -4.09 -3.84
N ALA A 159 6.51 -3.85 -3.54
CA ALA A 159 7.27 -4.66 -2.62
C ALA A 159 7.31 -3.99 -1.25
N ALA A 160 7.24 -4.77 -0.17
CA ALA A 160 7.39 -4.25 1.17
C ALA A 160 8.16 -5.20 2.09
N HIS A 161 8.87 -4.60 3.04
CA HIS A 161 9.51 -5.28 4.15
C HIS A 161 8.91 -4.79 5.46
N THR A 162 8.38 -5.73 6.24
CA THR A 162 7.86 -5.46 7.58
C THR A 162 8.96 -5.73 8.60
N ILE A 163 9.31 -4.70 9.37
CA ILE A 163 10.33 -4.77 10.41
C ILE A 163 9.75 -4.31 11.74
N VAL A 164 10.19 -4.89 12.84
CA VAL A 164 9.74 -4.51 14.18
C VAL A 164 10.90 -4.26 15.12
N SER A 165 10.77 -3.21 15.92
CA SER A 165 11.68 -2.85 17.00
C SER A 165 10.89 -2.86 18.30
N ILE A 166 11.19 -3.79 19.19
CA ILE A 166 10.59 -3.87 20.52
C ILE A 166 11.65 -3.44 21.54
N LEU A 167 11.30 -2.52 22.42
CA LEU A 167 12.13 -2.12 23.55
C LEU A 167 11.70 -2.92 24.79
N PRO A 168 12.59 -3.72 25.40
CA PRO A 168 12.29 -4.35 26.68
C PRO A 168 12.03 -3.28 27.73
N THR A 169 11.18 -3.57 28.72
CA THR A 169 10.99 -2.69 29.89
C THR A 169 12.36 -2.40 30.52
N GLY A 170 12.81 -1.15 30.41
CA GLY A 170 13.98 -0.69 31.16
C GLY A 170 13.70 -0.70 32.67
N SER A 171 14.73 -0.50 33.48
CA SER A 171 14.61 -0.36 34.93
C SER A 171 13.75 0.84 35.40
N ASP A 172 13.35 1.70 34.48
CA ASP A 172 12.37 2.75 34.71
C ASP A 172 10.98 2.24 34.33
N ASN A 173 9.97 2.53 35.17
CA ASN A 173 8.57 2.10 35.15
C ASN A 173 7.75 2.36 33.84
N GLY A 174 8.39 2.50 32.68
CA GLY A 174 7.72 2.65 31.38
C GLY A 174 7.06 1.35 30.92
N ALA A 175 5.90 1.48 30.27
CA ALA A 175 5.25 0.37 29.62
C ALA A 175 6.12 -0.16 28.45
N PRO A 176 6.08 -1.47 28.16
CA PRO A 176 6.71 -2.04 26.97
C PRO A 176 6.21 -1.36 25.68
N GLU A 177 7.12 -0.79 24.90
CA GLU A 177 6.83 -0.03 23.67
C GLU A 177 7.56 -0.61 22.46
N GLY A 178 6.99 -0.45 21.27
CA GLY A 178 7.59 -0.87 20.02
C GLY A 178 7.22 -0.02 18.82
N ILE A 179 7.91 -0.24 17.71
CA ILE A 179 7.54 0.29 16.39
C ILE A 179 7.50 -0.87 15.41
N CYS A 180 6.44 -0.97 14.62
CA CYS A 180 6.34 -1.81 13.43
C CYS A 180 6.37 -0.90 12.20
N ALA A 181 7.40 -1.01 11.38
CA ALA A 181 7.57 -0.21 10.18
C ALA A 181 7.38 -1.06 8.91
N PHE A 182 6.55 -0.55 8.00
CA PHE A 182 6.44 -1.04 6.63
C PHE A 182 7.31 -0.19 5.71
N LEU A 183 8.46 -0.71 5.34
CA LEU A 183 9.30 -0.10 4.29
C LEU A 183 8.78 -0.61 2.95
N PHE A 184 8.43 0.27 2.03
CA PHE A 184 7.86 -0.15 0.75
C PHE A 184 8.45 0.59 -0.44
N GLU A 185 8.50 -0.10 -1.57
CA GLU A 185 8.92 0.42 -2.87
C GLU A 185 7.81 0.13 -3.88
N GLN A 186 7.44 1.15 -4.65
CA GLN A 186 6.56 0.99 -5.79
C GLN A 186 7.42 0.87 -7.05
N ASN A 187 7.53 -0.35 -7.58
CA ASN A 187 8.25 -0.58 -8.84
C ASN A 187 7.35 -0.16 -10.00
N THR A 188 7.53 1.06 -10.49
CA THR A 188 6.83 1.56 -11.69
C THR A 188 7.53 1.20 -12.98
N SER A 189 8.66 0.48 -12.93
CA SER A 189 9.37 -0.01 -14.10
C SER A 189 10.42 -1.05 -13.76
N SER A 190 10.24 -2.27 -14.24
CA SER A 190 11.39 -3.15 -14.52
C SER A 190 11.63 -3.37 -16.01
N LEU A 191 10.84 -2.80 -16.95
CA LEU A 191 11.01 -3.11 -18.38
C LEU A 191 10.66 -2.00 -19.40
N VAL A 192 11.08 -0.75 -19.20
CA VAL A 192 11.26 0.16 -20.34
C VAL A 192 12.47 1.06 -20.15
N MET A 193 13.66 0.53 -20.47
CA MET A 193 14.76 1.39 -20.90
C MET A 193 14.50 1.67 -22.39
N ASN A 194 14.28 2.93 -22.76
CA ASN A 194 14.22 3.43 -24.15
C ASN A 194 12.98 3.10 -25.02
N GLY A 195 11.77 2.99 -24.45
CA GLY A 195 10.53 2.91 -25.25
C GLY A 195 10.35 1.62 -26.07
N ILE A 196 11.19 0.61 -25.85
CA ILE A 196 11.08 -0.71 -26.46
C ILE A 196 10.76 -1.70 -25.35
N THR A 197 9.51 -2.15 -25.28
CA THR A 197 9.19 -3.40 -24.59
C THR A 197 9.86 -4.54 -25.37
N PRO A 198 10.77 -5.33 -24.79
CA PRO A 198 11.35 -6.46 -25.49
C PRO A 198 10.24 -7.43 -25.86
N TRP A 199 10.09 -7.71 -27.16
CA TRP A 199 9.18 -8.74 -27.65
C TRP A 199 9.49 -10.06 -26.92
N GLY A 200 8.54 -10.57 -26.16
CA GLY A 200 8.64 -11.89 -25.53
C GLY A 200 8.91 -11.94 -24.03
N VAL A 201 8.75 -10.86 -23.27
CA VAL A 201 8.64 -11.00 -21.79
C VAL A 201 7.24 -11.50 -21.44
N PRO A 202 7.08 -12.66 -20.78
CA PRO A 202 5.78 -13.18 -20.37
C PRO A 202 5.06 -12.18 -19.46
N GLN A 203 3.78 -11.95 -19.75
CA GLN A 203 2.84 -11.09 -19.02
C GLN A 203 2.43 -11.70 -17.65
N GLU A 204 3.32 -12.46 -17.01
CA GLU A 204 3.06 -13.32 -15.85
C GLU A 204 3.43 -12.69 -14.49
N HIS A 205 3.77 -11.40 -14.44
CA HIS A 205 3.85 -10.67 -13.17
C HIS A 205 2.44 -10.34 -12.69
N LEU A 206 1.72 -11.38 -12.26
CA LEU A 206 0.51 -11.24 -11.46
C LEU A 206 0.88 -10.51 -10.17
N ASP A 207 0.18 -9.42 -9.92
CA ASP A 207 0.21 -8.69 -8.66
C ASP A 207 0.11 -9.68 -7.48
N VAL A 208 1.15 -9.69 -6.63
CA VAL A 208 1.31 -10.65 -5.53
C VAL A 208 0.11 -10.59 -4.59
N VAL A 209 -0.42 -9.38 -4.34
CA VAL A 209 -1.59 -9.19 -3.49
C VAL A 209 -2.80 -9.87 -4.12
N LYS A 210 -3.02 -9.63 -5.42
CA LYS A 210 -4.11 -10.27 -6.16
C LYS A 210 -4.00 -11.81 -6.14
N LYS A 211 -2.77 -12.35 -6.23
CA LYS A 211 -2.52 -13.80 -6.19
C LYS A 211 -2.80 -14.43 -4.83
N LEU A 212 -2.46 -13.74 -3.73
CA LEU A 212 -2.71 -14.21 -2.36
C LEU A 212 -4.20 -14.21 -2.01
N GLY A 213 -4.97 -13.32 -2.65
CA GLY A 213 -6.42 -13.20 -2.43
C GLY A 213 -6.75 -12.44 -1.14
N PRO A 214 -7.99 -11.96 -1.00
CA PRO A 214 -8.34 -11.04 0.08
C PRO A 214 -8.32 -11.70 1.48
N ALA A 215 -8.54 -13.02 1.56
CA ALA A 215 -8.54 -13.77 2.81
C ALA A 215 -7.17 -13.82 3.51
N HIS A 216 -6.07 -13.62 2.77
CA HIS A 216 -4.73 -13.53 3.32
C HIS A 216 -4.54 -12.25 4.17
N PHE A 217 -5.30 -11.20 3.90
CA PHE A 217 -5.15 -9.88 4.53
C PHE A 217 -6.12 -9.63 5.69
N ARG A 218 -6.53 -10.69 6.40
CA ARG A 218 -7.48 -10.62 7.52
C ARG A 218 -6.84 -10.38 8.88
N GLN A 219 -5.55 -10.69 9.01
CA GLN A 219 -4.83 -10.68 10.29
C GLN A 219 -3.52 -9.90 10.18
N PHE A 220 -3.02 -9.44 11.32
CA PHE A 220 -1.70 -8.83 11.42
C PHE A 220 -0.58 -9.84 11.03
N PRO A 221 0.50 -9.42 10.34
CA PRO A 221 0.76 -8.06 9.85
C PRO A 221 0.15 -7.77 8.47
N ALA A 222 -0.33 -8.79 7.76
CA ALA A 222 -0.82 -8.69 6.38
C ALA A 222 -1.97 -7.68 6.23
N HIS A 223 -2.91 -7.67 7.17
CA HIS A 223 -4.02 -6.70 7.20
C HIS A 223 -3.53 -5.24 7.20
N HIS A 224 -2.55 -4.92 8.05
CA HIS A 224 -2.03 -3.56 8.19
C HIS A 224 -1.22 -3.14 6.96
N PHE A 225 -0.43 -4.06 6.41
CA PHE A 225 0.25 -3.85 5.12
C PHE A 225 -0.77 -3.54 4.02
N PHE A 226 -1.80 -4.38 3.87
CA PHE A 226 -2.80 -4.21 2.84
C PHE A 226 -3.56 -2.89 2.97
N VAL A 227 -4.06 -2.57 4.17
CA VAL A 227 -4.88 -1.38 4.38
C VAL A 227 -4.06 -0.10 4.30
N ARG A 228 -2.94 -0.02 5.01
CA ARG A 228 -2.17 1.23 5.14
C ARG A 228 -1.30 1.53 3.91
N VAL A 229 -0.70 0.50 3.32
CA VAL A 229 0.31 0.65 2.27
C VAL A 229 -0.25 0.32 0.90
N TYR A 230 -0.71 -0.92 0.71
CA TYR A 230 -1.02 -1.39 -0.64
C TYR A 230 -2.30 -0.78 -1.20
N ARG A 231 -3.41 -0.81 -0.45
CA ARG A 231 -4.74 -0.37 -0.94
C ARG A 231 -4.76 1.10 -1.29
N SER A 232 -4.26 1.96 -0.40
CA SER A 232 -4.14 3.40 -0.62
C SER A 232 -3.30 3.70 -1.87
N SER A 233 -2.12 3.09 -1.97
CA SER A 233 -1.22 3.21 -3.12
C SER A 233 -1.87 2.74 -4.43
N ALA A 234 -2.53 1.60 -4.43
CA ALA A 234 -3.11 0.98 -5.62
C ALA A 234 -4.31 1.77 -6.14
N ILE A 235 -5.16 2.29 -5.24
CA ILE A 235 -6.29 3.14 -5.61
C ILE A 235 -5.78 4.49 -6.16
N THR A 236 -4.79 5.09 -5.50
CA THR A 236 -4.14 6.30 -5.99
C THR A 236 -3.57 6.13 -7.40
N LEU A 237 -2.80 5.07 -7.61
CA LEU A 237 -2.21 4.74 -8.91
C LEU A 237 -3.31 4.52 -9.96
N ALA A 238 -4.35 3.78 -9.61
CA ALA A 238 -5.50 3.53 -10.47
C ALA A 238 -6.21 4.84 -10.88
N LEU A 239 -6.39 5.78 -9.94
CA LEU A 239 -7.00 7.08 -10.20
C LEU A 239 -6.18 7.90 -11.19
N LEU A 240 -4.86 7.98 -10.95
CA LEU A 240 -3.97 8.83 -11.72
C LEU A 240 -3.71 8.30 -13.14
N HIS A 241 -3.62 6.99 -13.30
CA HIS A 241 -3.61 6.37 -14.64
C HIS A 241 -4.99 6.18 -15.26
N ARG A 242 -6.06 6.50 -14.52
CA ARG A 242 -7.44 6.34 -14.99
C ARG A 242 -7.68 4.91 -15.46
N LYS A 243 -7.24 3.92 -14.66
CA LYS A 243 -7.38 2.48 -14.92
C LYS A 243 -8.18 1.80 -13.83
N ALA A 244 -9.15 0.96 -14.21
CA ALA A 244 -9.92 0.17 -13.25
C ALA A 244 -9.03 -0.71 -12.36
N THR A 245 -9.43 -0.88 -11.10
CA THR A 245 -8.73 -1.72 -10.12
C THR A 245 -9.63 -2.85 -9.61
N PHE A 246 -9.03 -4.00 -9.32
CA PHE A 246 -9.75 -5.13 -8.72
C PHE A 246 -10.23 -4.84 -7.29
N LEU A 247 -9.63 -3.84 -6.64
CA LEU A 247 -9.98 -3.40 -5.28
C LEU A 247 -11.39 -2.82 -5.15
N ALA A 248 -12.06 -2.51 -6.27
CA ALA A 248 -13.47 -2.10 -6.29
C ALA A 248 -14.47 -3.25 -6.11
N SER A 249 -14.00 -4.50 -6.19
CA SER A 249 -14.87 -5.67 -6.05
C SER A 249 -15.28 -5.91 -4.60
N ILE A 250 -16.47 -6.48 -4.41
CA ILE A 250 -17.06 -6.67 -3.09
C ILE A 250 -16.16 -7.49 -2.15
N GLU A 251 -15.54 -8.55 -2.66
CA GLU A 251 -14.65 -9.42 -1.88
C GLU A 251 -13.46 -8.64 -1.30
N TRP A 252 -12.86 -7.76 -2.10
CA TRP A 252 -11.75 -6.91 -1.69
C TRP A 252 -12.18 -5.73 -0.82
N CYS A 253 -13.47 -5.42 -0.77
CA CYS A 253 -14.04 -4.46 0.17
C CYS A 253 -14.50 -5.12 1.47
N THR A 254 -14.81 -6.41 1.53
CA THR A 254 -15.39 -7.02 2.74
C THR A 254 -14.43 -7.95 3.46
N VAL A 255 -13.84 -8.90 2.73
CA VAL A 255 -13.10 -10.03 3.33
C VAL A 255 -11.92 -9.58 4.20
N PRO A 256 -11.08 -8.59 3.80
CA PRO A 256 -9.98 -8.14 4.66
C PRO A 256 -10.43 -7.54 5.99
N TRP A 257 -11.68 -7.08 6.11
CA TRP A 257 -12.26 -6.48 7.33
C TRP A 257 -13.21 -7.44 8.08
N GLU A 258 -13.12 -8.75 7.84
CA GLU A 258 -13.92 -9.74 8.60
C GLU A 258 -13.63 -9.69 10.10
N LEU A 259 -12.39 -9.35 10.48
CA LEU A 259 -11.93 -9.33 11.87
C LEU A 259 -11.70 -7.91 12.42
N HIS A 260 -11.45 -6.94 11.54
CA HIS A 260 -11.11 -5.56 11.91
C HIS A 260 -12.24 -4.59 11.54
N ALA A 261 -12.50 -3.60 12.39
CA ALA A 261 -13.48 -2.56 12.09
C ALA A 261 -12.98 -1.59 11.00
N LYS A 262 -13.89 -1.19 10.09
CA LYS A 262 -13.61 -0.16 9.07
C LYS A 262 -13.66 1.25 9.64
N THR A 263 -12.69 2.06 9.26
CA THR A 263 -12.71 3.51 9.49
C THR A 263 -13.52 4.25 8.41
N PRO A 264 -13.83 5.55 8.61
CA PRO A 264 -14.35 6.40 7.54
C PRO A 264 -13.46 6.43 6.29
N LEU A 265 -12.14 6.35 6.44
CA LEU A 265 -11.19 6.27 5.32
C LEU A 265 -11.35 4.98 4.52
N ASP A 266 -11.50 3.84 5.18
CA ASP A 266 -11.71 2.56 4.49
C ASP A 266 -12.98 2.58 3.65
N ARG A 267 -14.07 3.11 4.23
CA ARG A 267 -15.36 3.27 3.54
C ARG A 267 -15.27 4.26 2.39
N LEU A 268 -14.48 5.32 2.53
CA LEU A 268 -14.20 6.26 1.44
C LEU A 268 -13.48 5.55 0.30
N PHE A 269 -12.45 4.75 0.59
CA PHE A 269 -11.73 3.98 -0.42
C PHE A 269 -12.61 2.95 -1.14
N ASP A 270 -13.59 2.34 -0.48
CA ASP A 270 -14.59 1.48 -1.14
C ASP A 270 -15.39 2.22 -2.22
N ILE A 271 -15.66 3.51 -2.00
CA ILE A 271 -16.39 4.37 -2.93
C ILE A 271 -15.44 4.84 -4.04
N ILE A 272 -14.28 5.39 -3.67
CA ILE A 272 -13.29 5.95 -4.59
C ILE A 272 -12.74 4.89 -5.56
N ALA A 273 -12.58 3.63 -5.13
CA ALA A 273 -12.04 2.55 -5.99
C ALA A 273 -12.86 2.32 -7.28
N ILE A 274 -14.11 2.79 -7.33
CA ILE A 274 -14.98 2.71 -8.51
C ILE A 274 -14.64 3.78 -9.55
N LEU A 275 -14.20 4.97 -9.11
CA LEU A 275 -13.92 6.12 -9.97
C LEU A 275 -12.94 5.80 -11.12
N PRO A 276 -11.78 5.14 -10.88
CA PRO A 276 -10.84 4.80 -11.94
C PRO A 276 -11.47 4.05 -13.12
N GLY A 277 -12.43 3.16 -12.87
CA GLY A 277 -13.13 2.42 -13.92
C GLY A 277 -14.05 3.31 -14.76
N ILE A 278 -14.68 4.32 -14.16
CA ILE A 278 -15.47 5.32 -14.88
C ILE A 278 -14.54 6.20 -15.74
N LEU A 279 -13.43 6.68 -15.17
CA LEU A 279 -12.43 7.49 -15.86
C LEU A 279 -11.86 6.74 -17.09
N ALA A 280 -11.48 5.47 -16.93
CA ALA A 280 -10.98 4.62 -18.00
C ALA A 280 -11.96 4.50 -19.19
N ARG A 281 -13.25 4.35 -18.89
CA ARG A 281 -14.31 4.24 -19.90
C ARG A 281 -14.59 5.58 -20.57
N ALA A 282 -14.51 6.68 -19.82
CA ALA A 282 -14.63 8.03 -20.37
C ALA A 282 -13.50 8.29 -21.37
N ASP A 283 -12.24 7.99 -21.04
CA ASP A 283 -11.09 8.19 -21.93
C ASP A 283 -11.15 7.36 -23.20
N ARG A 284 -11.77 6.17 -23.13
CA ARG A 284 -12.01 5.35 -24.32
C ARG A 284 -13.19 5.86 -25.15
N THR A 285 -14.09 6.66 -24.59
CA THR A 285 -15.33 7.10 -25.26
C THR A 285 -15.17 8.48 -25.89
N THR A 286 -14.53 9.41 -25.18
CA THR A 286 -14.42 10.83 -25.58
C THR A 286 -13.66 11.07 -26.89
N PRO A 287 -12.61 10.32 -27.30
CA PRO A 287 -11.87 10.61 -28.53
C PRO A 287 -12.59 10.18 -29.81
N PHE A 288 -13.59 9.29 -29.72
CA PHE A 288 -14.33 8.83 -30.89
C PHE A 288 -15.15 9.98 -31.51
N SER A 289 -15.48 9.82 -32.80
CA SER A 289 -16.35 10.75 -33.51
C SER A 289 -17.71 10.89 -32.82
N ALA A 290 -18.31 12.08 -32.93
CA ALA A 290 -19.61 12.41 -32.35
C ALA A 290 -20.73 11.63 -33.05
N THR A 291 -20.89 10.36 -32.70
CA THR A 291 -21.95 9.45 -33.14
C THR A 291 -23.06 9.38 -32.08
N LEU A 292 -24.25 8.91 -32.46
CA LEU A 292 -25.32 8.68 -31.50
C LEU A 292 -24.89 7.65 -30.42
N GLN A 293 -24.14 6.62 -30.83
CA GLN A 293 -23.61 5.62 -29.91
C GLN A 293 -22.64 6.21 -28.88
N ARG A 294 -21.73 7.10 -29.30
CA ARG A 294 -20.83 7.79 -28.36
C ARG A 294 -21.61 8.64 -27.36
N ARG A 295 -22.64 9.36 -27.82
CA ARG A 295 -23.51 10.16 -26.95
C ARG A 295 -24.22 9.29 -25.90
N LEU A 296 -24.80 8.16 -26.31
CA LEU A 296 -25.47 7.24 -25.38
C LEU A 296 -24.50 6.66 -24.34
N LYS A 297 -23.29 6.27 -24.76
CA LYS A 297 -22.24 5.83 -23.82
C LYS A 297 -21.83 6.93 -22.84
N ALA A 298 -21.71 8.17 -23.31
CA ALA A 298 -21.38 9.31 -22.45
C ALA A 298 -22.51 9.61 -21.45
N GLN A 299 -23.77 9.48 -21.84
CA GLN A 299 -24.93 9.59 -20.94
C GLN A 299 -24.90 8.51 -19.85
N GLU A 300 -24.63 7.25 -20.20
CA GLU A 300 -24.48 6.14 -19.23
C GLU A 300 -23.33 6.41 -18.23
N LEU A 301 -22.19 6.92 -18.73
CA LEU A 301 -21.07 7.29 -17.88
C LEU A 301 -21.38 8.47 -16.96
N LEU A 302 -22.09 9.49 -17.46
CA LEU A 302 -22.53 10.63 -16.66
C LEU A 302 -23.46 10.16 -15.53
N GLU A 303 -24.41 9.26 -15.83
CA GLU A 303 -25.26 8.67 -14.80
C GLU A 303 -24.44 7.93 -13.73
N GLY A 304 -23.40 7.20 -14.14
CA GLY A 304 -22.44 6.56 -13.24
C GLY A 304 -21.71 7.56 -12.35
N CYS A 305 -21.24 8.68 -12.91
CA CYS A 305 -20.62 9.76 -12.15
C CYS A 305 -21.56 10.36 -11.10
N LEU A 306 -22.82 10.64 -11.46
CA LEU A 306 -23.80 11.24 -10.54
C LEU A 306 -24.21 10.29 -9.41
N ARG A 307 -24.29 8.98 -9.68
CA ARG A 307 -24.49 7.98 -8.62
C ARG A 307 -23.29 7.91 -7.67
N LEU A 308 -22.08 8.03 -8.19
CA LEU A 308 -20.86 8.04 -7.38
C LEU A 308 -20.76 9.32 -6.54
N GLU A 309 -21.08 10.48 -7.12
CA GLU A 309 -21.14 11.78 -6.42
C GLU A 309 -22.10 11.70 -5.22
N ARG A 310 -23.31 11.17 -5.42
CA ARG A 310 -24.28 10.99 -4.33
C ARG A 310 -23.75 10.14 -3.18
N ARG A 311 -23.05 9.05 -3.49
CA ARG A 311 -22.42 8.19 -2.47
C ARG A 311 -21.33 8.92 -1.69
N LEU A 312 -20.56 9.79 -2.36
CA LEU A 312 -19.55 10.64 -1.72
C LEU A 312 -20.20 11.72 -0.85
N GLU A 313 -21.31 12.31 -1.29
CA GLU A 313 -22.10 13.27 -0.49
C GLU A 313 -22.70 12.61 0.77
N GLU A 314 -23.31 11.44 0.62
CA GLU A 314 -23.84 10.63 1.73
C GLU A 314 -22.72 10.27 2.71
N TRP A 315 -21.58 9.81 2.20
CA TRP A 315 -20.42 9.51 3.02
C TRP A 315 -19.91 10.77 3.76
N GLU A 316 -19.81 11.92 3.08
CA GLU A 316 -19.33 13.17 3.68
C GLU A 316 -20.25 13.64 4.81
N PHE A 317 -21.56 13.49 4.62
CA PHE A 317 -22.55 13.78 5.67
C PHE A 317 -22.27 12.98 6.95
N PHE A 318 -21.99 11.68 6.82
CA PHE A 318 -21.61 10.85 7.98
C PHE A 318 -20.22 11.18 8.53
N ALA A 319 -19.25 11.45 7.66
CA ALA A 319 -17.88 11.76 8.07
C ALA A 319 -17.77 13.08 8.86
N ARG A 320 -18.67 14.03 8.59
CA ARG A 320 -18.78 15.32 9.30
C ARG A 320 -19.61 15.27 10.58
N ALA A 321 -20.24 14.14 10.91
CA ALA A 321 -21.10 14.04 12.08
C ALA A 321 -20.32 14.39 13.37
N PRO A 322 -20.94 15.13 14.31
CA PRO A 322 -20.30 15.48 15.57
C PRO A 322 -20.01 14.23 16.40
N THR A 323 -18.90 14.27 17.12
CA THR A 323 -18.51 13.27 18.11
C THR A 323 -18.71 13.83 19.51
N ALA A 324 -18.56 12.99 20.55
CA ALA A 324 -18.63 13.46 21.93
C ALA A 324 -17.53 14.49 22.27
N GLU A 325 -16.37 14.36 21.65
CA GLU A 325 -15.18 15.18 21.93
C GLU A 325 -15.07 16.38 20.97
N HIS A 326 -15.50 16.22 19.72
CA HIS A 326 -15.39 17.25 18.69
C HIS A 326 -16.73 17.53 17.99
N PRO A 327 -17.21 18.79 18.00
CA PRO A 327 -18.47 19.19 17.37
C PRO A 327 -18.37 19.29 15.83
N TYR A 328 -17.16 19.43 15.29
CA TYR A 328 -16.90 19.54 13.86
C TYR A 328 -15.77 18.59 13.45
N ALA A 329 -15.83 18.06 12.23
CA ALA A 329 -14.75 17.23 11.70
C ALA A 329 -13.49 18.03 11.34
N TYR A 330 -13.68 19.28 10.93
CA TYR A 330 -12.61 20.24 10.66
C TYR A 330 -13.13 21.69 10.77
N TRP A 331 -12.22 22.64 10.98
CA TRP A 331 -12.49 24.07 11.10
C TRP A 331 -11.32 24.88 10.52
N ILE A 332 -11.54 26.17 10.29
CA ILE A 332 -10.51 27.10 9.84
C ILE A 332 -9.76 27.61 11.07
N GLU A 333 -8.44 27.54 11.05
CA GLU A 333 -7.58 28.23 12.01
C GLU A 333 -7.22 29.61 11.46
N ASP A 334 -7.34 30.63 12.31
CA ASP A 334 -6.90 31.98 11.98
C ASP A 334 -5.36 32.00 11.89
N PRO A 335 -4.77 32.70 10.91
CA PRO A 335 -3.32 32.77 10.80
C PRO A 335 -2.71 33.47 12.02
N ASP A 336 -1.61 32.91 12.54
CA ASP A 336 -0.87 33.47 13.67
C ASP A 336 -0.33 34.89 13.37
N ASP A 337 -0.02 35.17 12.11
CA ASP A 337 0.48 36.46 11.63
C ASP A 337 -0.56 37.15 10.72
N PRO A 338 -1.10 38.32 11.11
CA PRO A 338 -2.04 39.07 10.28
C PRO A 338 -1.46 39.52 8.93
N ASP A 339 -0.13 39.62 8.80
CA ASP A 339 0.54 39.96 7.54
C ASP A 339 0.65 38.75 6.57
N ALA A 340 0.35 37.53 7.04
CA ALA A 340 0.38 36.29 6.24
C ALA A 340 -0.74 36.21 5.18
N GLN A 341 -1.69 37.15 5.15
CA GLN A 341 -2.81 37.18 4.20
C GLN A 341 -2.37 37.28 2.73
N GLN A 342 -1.12 37.64 2.46
CA GLN A 342 -0.53 37.67 1.11
C GLN A 342 -0.08 36.28 0.63
N ILE A 343 -0.02 35.29 1.52
CA ILE A 343 0.40 33.92 1.21
C ILE A 343 -0.86 33.09 0.90
N PRO A 344 -0.91 32.36 -0.23
CA PRO A 344 -2.01 31.45 -0.50
C PRO A 344 -2.21 30.45 0.65
N PHE A 345 -3.47 30.16 0.96
CA PHE A 345 -3.86 29.17 1.97
C PHE A 345 -3.40 29.49 3.39
N SER A 346 -3.23 30.78 3.72
CA SER A 346 -2.86 31.23 5.07
C SER A 346 -3.89 30.84 6.15
N ASP A 347 -5.15 30.62 5.75
CA ASP A 347 -6.24 30.15 6.60
C ASP A 347 -6.29 28.62 6.62
N SER A 348 -5.32 27.99 7.28
CA SER A 348 -5.19 26.52 7.32
C SER A 348 -6.41 25.82 7.93
N LEU A 349 -6.65 24.59 7.50
CA LEU A 349 -7.68 23.73 8.07
C LEU A 349 -7.10 22.85 9.17
N ALA A 350 -7.71 22.90 10.34
CA ALA A 350 -7.48 21.95 11.41
C ALA A 350 -8.56 20.88 11.45
N PHE A 351 -8.19 19.70 11.95
CA PHE A 351 -9.07 18.54 12.00
C PHE A 351 -9.13 17.98 13.41
N ARG A 352 -10.17 17.20 13.69
CA ARG A 352 -10.27 16.48 14.98
C ARG A 352 -9.10 15.53 15.24
N ASP A 353 -8.52 14.95 14.19
CA ASP A 353 -7.43 13.99 14.27
C ASP A 353 -6.70 13.88 12.91
N GLY A 354 -5.50 13.27 12.92
CA GLY A 354 -4.67 13.13 11.73
C GLY A 354 -5.31 12.26 10.64
N ILE A 355 -6.00 11.17 11.00
CA ILE A 355 -6.62 10.29 10.01
C ILE A 355 -7.80 10.96 9.30
N SER A 356 -8.54 11.82 10.00
CA SER A 356 -9.60 12.66 9.44
C SER A 356 -9.05 13.64 8.41
N SER A 357 -7.88 14.25 8.64
CA SER A 357 -7.25 15.14 7.66
C SER A 357 -6.93 14.39 6.35
N VAL A 358 -6.29 13.22 6.43
CA VAL A 358 -6.01 12.34 5.28
C VAL A 358 -7.31 11.92 4.60
N THR A 359 -8.33 11.61 5.39
CA THR A 359 -9.64 11.19 4.89
C THR A 359 -10.29 12.26 4.00
N PHE A 360 -10.30 13.51 4.44
CA PHE A 360 -10.85 14.61 3.64
C PHE A 360 -9.97 15.00 2.45
N LEU A 361 -8.63 14.89 2.56
CA LEU A 361 -7.72 15.08 1.42
C LEU A 361 -8.08 14.16 0.25
N TYR A 362 -8.27 12.86 0.53
CA TYR A 362 -8.64 11.89 -0.50
C TYR A 362 -10.06 12.10 -1.04
N HIS A 363 -10.99 12.55 -0.21
CA HIS A 363 -12.35 12.91 -0.63
C HIS A 363 -12.34 14.07 -1.63
N TRP A 364 -11.66 15.17 -1.30
CA TRP A 364 -11.57 16.33 -2.19
C TRP A 364 -10.76 16.02 -3.45
N MET A 365 -9.72 15.20 -3.36
CA MET A 365 -8.99 14.70 -4.53
C MET A 365 -9.92 13.93 -5.48
N ALA A 366 -10.76 13.03 -4.94
CA ALA A 366 -11.71 12.27 -5.75
C ALA A 366 -12.79 13.16 -6.38
N LEU A 367 -13.30 14.16 -5.65
CA LEU A 367 -14.26 15.14 -6.19
C LEU A 367 -13.65 16.00 -7.30
N LEU A 368 -12.40 16.44 -7.15
CA LEU A 368 -11.69 17.20 -8.18
C LEU A 368 -11.62 16.42 -9.51
N LEU A 369 -11.24 15.14 -9.44
CA LEU A 369 -11.16 14.25 -10.61
C LEU A 369 -12.54 13.91 -11.17
N LEU A 370 -13.53 13.65 -10.31
CA LEU A 370 -14.91 13.33 -10.70
C LEU A 370 -15.59 14.51 -11.40
N HIS A 371 -15.48 15.72 -10.86
CA HIS A 371 -16.08 16.91 -11.44
C HIS A 371 -15.48 17.23 -12.82
N ARG A 372 -14.16 17.05 -12.98
CA ARG A 372 -13.50 17.17 -14.28
C ARG A 372 -14.06 16.16 -15.30
N CYS A 373 -14.31 14.93 -14.87
CA CYS A 373 -14.93 13.90 -15.70
C CYS A 373 -16.36 14.26 -16.10
N ILE A 374 -17.18 14.73 -15.16
CA ILE A 374 -18.56 15.17 -15.39
C ILE A 374 -18.62 16.30 -16.41
N GLU A 375 -17.78 17.33 -16.26
CA GLU A 375 -17.66 18.45 -17.20
C GLU A 375 -17.33 17.94 -18.61
N THR A 376 -16.33 17.05 -18.73
CA THR A 376 -15.89 16.49 -20.01
C THR A 376 -16.98 15.64 -20.69
N LEU A 377 -17.69 14.82 -19.91
CA LEU A 377 -18.80 14.00 -20.41
C LEU A 377 -19.98 14.87 -20.82
N HIS A 378 -20.30 15.91 -20.06
CA HIS A 378 -21.33 16.87 -20.41
C HIS A 378 -21.02 17.52 -21.77
N HIS A 379 -19.82 18.07 -21.96
CA HIS A 379 -19.40 18.60 -23.27
C HIS A 379 -19.48 17.56 -24.38
N THR A 380 -19.10 16.31 -24.10
CA THR A 380 -19.16 15.19 -25.05
C THR A 380 -20.59 14.88 -25.52
N ILE A 381 -21.57 14.93 -24.62
CA ILE A 381 -22.99 14.64 -24.89
C ILE A 381 -23.60 15.70 -25.82
N PHE A 382 -23.26 16.97 -25.60
CA PHE A 382 -23.80 18.12 -26.33
C PHE A 382 -23.09 18.42 -27.65
N GLN A 383 -22.04 17.67 -28.02
CA GLN A 383 -21.46 17.76 -29.35
C GLN A 383 -22.51 17.34 -30.42
N PRO A 384 -22.57 18.07 -31.56
CA PRO A 384 -23.49 17.75 -32.64
C PRO A 384 -23.11 16.41 -33.28
N VAL A 385 -24.10 15.55 -33.52
CA VAL A 385 -23.87 14.22 -34.10
C VAL A 385 -23.65 14.36 -35.61
N ILE A 386 -22.74 13.55 -36.17
CA ILE A 386 -22.32 13.62 -37.58
C ILE A 386 -23.29 12.89 -38.53
N GLU A 387 -24.17 12.03 -38.00
CA GLU A 387 -25.13 11.23 -38.78
C GLU A 387 -26.29 12.10 -39.35
N ASP A 388 -26.90 11.71 -40.47
CA ASP A 388 -27.74 12.59 -41.29
C ASP A 388 -29.13 12.95 -40.69
N PHE A 389 -29.61 12.31 -39.63
CA PHE A 389 -30.96 12.57 -39.07
C PHE A 389 -31.17 12.43 -37.53
N PRO A 390 -30.20 12.67 -36.63
CA PRO A 390 -30.46 12.80 -35.19
C PRO A 390 -30.85 14.25 -34.81
N HIS A 391 -31.61 14.41 -33.72
CA HIS A 391 -31.83 15.73 -33.12
C HIS A 391 -30.47 16.40 -32.83
N MET A 392 -30.27 17.61 -33.39
CA MET A 392 -29.03 18.37 -33.27
C MET A 392 -28.63 18.57 -31.80
N TYR A 393 -29.62 18.71 -30.92
CA TYR A 393 -29.47 18.77 -29.47
C TYR A 393 -30.06 17.53 -28.78
N PRO A 394 -29.42 17.02 -27.72
CA PRO A 394 -29.91 15.85 -26.99
C PRO A 394 -31.10 16.21 -26.10
N ASP A 395 -32.17 15.43 -26.16
CA ASP A 395 -33.22 15.42 -25.14
C ASP A 395 -32.76 14.56 -23.96
N LEU A 396 -32.20 15.20 -22.94
CA LEU A 396 -31.69 14.50 -21.77
C LEU A 396 -32.80 14.09 -20.79
N PRO A 397 -32.77 12.85 -20.27
CA PRO A 397 -33.56 12.44 -19.11
C PRO A 397 -33.40 13.42 -17.94
N PRO A 398 -34.44 13.65 -17.10
CA PRO A 398 -34.38 14.61 -16.00
C PRO A 398 -33.20 14.38 -15.04
N ASN A 399 -32.81 13.13 -14.81
CA ASN A 399 -31.69 12.77 -13.95
C ASN A 399 -30.31 13.12 -14.53
N LEU A 400 -30.22 13.47 -15.81
CA LEU A 400 -28.98 13.90 -16.49
C LEU A 400 -28.96 15.42 -16.76
N GLN A 401 -30.04 16.13 -16.42
CA GLN A 401 -30.13 17.59 -16.54
C GLN A 401 -29.40 18.23 -15.35
N ILE A 402 -28.10 18.47 -15.51
CA ILE A 402 -27.23 18.99 -14.46
C ILE A 402 -27.01 20.50 -14.59
N ASN A 403 -26.75 21.17 -13.47
CA ASN A 403 -26.23 22.54 -13.47
C ASN A 403 -24.71 22.51 -13.65
N LEU A 404 -24.22 22.80 -14.86
CA LEU A 404 -22.79 22.75 -15.19
C LEU A 404 -21.93 23.70 -14.32
N ALA A 405 -22.47 24.84 -13.87
CA ALA A 405 -21.74 25.81 -13.06
C ALA A 405 -21.23 25.20 -11.74
N ARG A 406 -21.95 24.24 -11.16
CA ARG A 406 -21.53 23.49 -9.96
C ARG A 406 -20.23 22.72 -10.21
N TYR A 407 -20.08 22.13 -11.39
CA TYR A 407 -18.92 21.29 -11.73
C TYR A 407 -17.69 22.08 -12.17
N GLN A 408 -17.85 23.39 -12.39
CA GLN A 408 -16.75 24.32 -12.71
C GLN A 408 -16.05 24.87 -11.47
N GLN A 409 -16.65 24.74 -10.27
CA GLN A 409 -16.09 25.22 -8.99
C GLN A 409 -14.98 24.31 -8.43
N ARG A 410 -14.13 23.73 -9.28
CA ARG A 410 -13.06 22.81 -8.89
C ARG A 410 -11.99 23.44 -8.00
N ARG A 411 -11.81 24.78 -8.07
CA ARG A 411 -10.80 25.51 -7.29
C ARG A 411 -11.01 25.39 -5.79
N ASP A 412 -12.27 25.26 -5.36
CA ASP A 412 -12.60 25.08 -3.94
C ASP A 412 -12.01 23.77 -3.39
N PHE A 413 -12.13 22.65 -4.13
CA PHE A 413 -11.51 21.38 -3.71
C PHE A 413 -9.99 21.44 -3.68
N ALA A 414 -9.37 22.02 -4.71
CA ALA A 414 -7.91 22.18 -4.75
C ALA A 414 -7.40 23.07 -3.61
N SER A 415 -8.14 24.13 -3.27
CA SER A 415 -7.84 25.01 -2.15
C SER A 415 -7.97 24.29 -0.80
N ARG A 416 -9.05 23.53 -0.59
CA ARG A 416 -9.24 22.74 0.64
C ARG A 416 -8.15 21.68 0.82
N ILE A 417 -7.70 21.05 -0.27
CA ILE A 417 -6.54 20.14 -0.25
C ILE A 417 -5.33 20.89 0.30
N CYS A 418 -4.94 22.02 -0.30
CA CYS A 418 -3.76 22.77 0.10
C CYS A 418 -3.84 23.26 1.55
N ARG A 419 -5.00 23.78 1.97
CA ARG A 419 -5.22 24.27 3.34
C ARG A 419 -5.15 23.16 4.41
N ALA A 420 -5.39 21.91 4.05
CA ALA A 420 -5.36 20.77 4.97
C ALA A 420 -4.01 20.07 5.06
N LEU A 421 -3.12 20.30 4.09
CA LEU A 421 -1.88 19.55 3.94
C LEU A 421 -0.90 19.77 5.11
N ASP A 422 -0.80 20.98 5.68
CA ASP A 422 0.11 21.24 6.80
C ASP A 422 -0.34 20.54 8.09
N PHE A 423 -1.64 20.53 8.39
CA PHE A 423 -2.18 19.76 9.51
C PHE A 423 -1.95 18.26 9.32
N ALA A 424 -2.20 17.76 8.11
CA ALA A 424 -1.97 16.34 7.80
C ALA A 424 -0.49 15.96 7.91
N LEU A 425 0.42 16.84 7.51
CA LEU A 425 1.87 16.62 7.58
C LEU A 425 2.38 16.60 9.02
N SER A 426 1.86 17.48 9.89
CA SER A 426 2.28 17.55 11.28
C SER A 426 1.82 16.32 12.08
N THR A 427 0.62 15.81 11.79
CA THR A 427 -0.03 14.73 12.53
C THR A 427 0.19 13.32 11.97
N SER A 428 0.47 13.17 10.67
CA SER A 428 0.61 11.85 10.04
C SER A 428 1.98 11.20 10.31
N VAL A 429 1.95 9.88 10.56
CA VAL A 429 3.13 8.99 10.59
C VAL A 429 3.40 8.30 9.24
N GLN A 430 2.65 8.68 8.19
CA GLN A 430 2.75 8.17 6.83
C GLN A 430 2.66 9.34 5.83
N PRO A 431 3.74 10.13 5.68
CA PRO A 431 3.75 11.31 4.81
C PRO A 431 3.46 10.99 3.34
N ASP A 432 3.78 9.77 2.89
CA ASP A 432 3.57 9.32 1.51
C ASP A 432 2.09 9.41 1.05
N LEU A 433 1.14 9.36 1.97
CA LEU A 433 -0.29 9.52 1.68
C LEU A 433 -0.65 10.93 1.18
N LEU A 434 0.20 11.93 1.43
CA LEU A 434 -0.03 13.32 1.04
C LEU A 434 0.44 13.61 -0.38
N ALA A 435 1.30 12.76 -0.95
CA ALA A 435 1.92 13.00 -2.25
C ALA A 435 0.89 13.10 -3.38
N ALA A 436 -0.11 12.21 -3.40
CA ALA A 436 -1.11 12.18 -4.46
C ALA A 436 -2.15 13.30 -4.40
N PRO A 437 -2.79 13.61 -3.26
CA PRO A 437 -3.64 14.80 -3.14
C PRO A 437 -2.91 16.08 -3.55
N LEU A 438 -1.65 16.24 -3.12
CA LEU A 438 -0.80 17.36 -3.52
C LEU A 438 -0.56 17.39 -5.04
N ALA A 439 -0.18 16.26 -5.65
CA ALA A 439 0.07 16.18 -7.09
C ALA A 439 -1.19 16.55 -7.91
N VAL A 440 -2.35 16.07 -7.49
CA VAL A 440 -3.64 16.37 -8.15
C VAL A 440 -4.02 17.85 -8.03
N ALA A 441 -3.83 18.46 -6.86
CA ALA A 441 -4.07 19.89 -6.67
C ALA A 441 -3.08 20.75 -7.47
N LEU A 442 -1.80 20.38 -7.46
CA LEU A 442 -0.75 21.05 -8.22
C LEU A 442 -1.03 21.00 -9.73
N GLU A 443 -1.41 19.83 -10.26
CA GLU A 443 -1.74 19.70 -11.68
C GLU A 443 -2.93 20.58 -12.07
N TYR A 444 -3.95 20.67 -11.20
CA TYR A 444 -5.07 21.58 -11.41
C TYR A 444 -4.63 23.04 -11.51
N TYR A 445 -3.75 23.52 -10.62
CA TYR A 445 -3.23 24.89 -10.72
C TYR A 445 -2.33 25.09 -11.94
N ARG A 446 -1.57 24.07 -12.35
CA ARG A 446 -0.79 24.09 -13.61
C ARG A 446 -1.72 24.22 -14.83
N GLU A 447 -2.84 23.49 -14.88
CA GLU A 447 -3.85 23.62 -15.94
C GLU A 447 -4.45 25.03 -15.99
N ILE A 448 -4.77 25.62 -14.83
CA ILE A 448 -5.28 27.00 -14.75
C ILE A 448 -4.21 27.97 -15.24
N ASN A 449 -2.98 27.87 -14.75
CA ASN A 449 -1.91 28.77 -15.14
C ASN A 449 -1.64 28.71 -16.66
N ALA A 450 -1.62 27.50 -17.23
CA ALA A 450 -1.45 27.32 -18.67
C ALA A 450 -2.58 27.96 -19.50
N SER A 451 -3.81 28.01 -18.98
CA SER A 451 -4.97 28.54 -19.71
C SER A 451 -5.25 30.03 -19.47
N SER A 452 -5.00 30.55 -18.26
CA SER A 452 -5.37 31.91 -17.85
C SER A 452 -4.27 32.71 -17.15
N ARG A 453 -3.08 32.14 -16.91
CA ARG A 453 -1.99 32.71 -16.09
C ARG A 453 -2.36 32.98 -14.63
N ASP A 454 -3.42 32.36 -14.14
CA ASP A 454 -3.81 32.36 -12.72
C ASP A 454 -3.23 31.12 -12.01
N GLY A 455 -3.13 31.15 -10.68
CA GLY A 455 -2.63 30.00 -9.91
C GLY A 455 -1.12 29.91 -9.71
N GLU A 456 -0.34 30.92 -10.13
CA GLU A 456 1.13 30.90 -10.01
C GLU A 456 1.61 30.83 -8.55
N LEU A 457 0.98 31.60 -7.66
CA LEU A 457 1.32 31.59 -6.23
C LEU A 457 0.96 30.25 -5.58
N GLU A 458 -0.18 29.65 -5.95
CA GLU A 458 -0.59 28.33 -5.48
C GLU A 458 0.37 27.22 -5.95
N ILE A 459 0.88 27.32 -7.19
CA ILE A 459 1.94 26.41 -7.68
C ILE A 459 3.19 26.57 -6.82
N MET A 460 3.66 27.80 -6.58
CA MET A 460 4.84 28.03 -5.73
C MET A 460 4.65 27.50 -4.31
N TRP A 461 3.45 27.66 -3.73
CA TRP A 461 3.11 27.10 -2.44
C TRP A 461 3.19 25.57 -2.43
N CYS A 462 2.61 24.90 -3.44
CA CYS A 462 2.64 23.45 -3.57
C CYS A 462 4.08 22.91 -3.72
N GLU A 463 4.91 23.58 -4.51
CA GLU A 463 6.33 23.20 -4.68
C GLU A 463 7.12 23.39 -3.37
N ASN A 464 6.83 24.44 -2.59
CA ASN A 464 7.40 24.61 -1.25
C ASN A 464 6.96 23.49 -0.30
N PHE A 465 5.67 23.13 -0.32
CA PHE A 465 5.14 22.05 0.50
C PHE A 465 5.86 20.70 0.23
N LYS A 466 6.25 20.40 -1.02
CA LYS A 466 7.05 19.20 -1.34
C LYS A 466 8.36 19.15 -0.55
N LEU A 467 8.99 20.29 -0.26
CA LEU A 467 10.20 20.36 0.55
C LEU A 467 9.92 20.02 2.01
N ARG A 468 8.82 20.55 2.58
CA ARG A 468 8.37 20.21 3.94
C ARG A 468 8.02 18.73 4.06
N LEU A 469 7.35 18.17 3.06
CA LEU A 469 7.04 16.75 2.96
C LEU A 469 8.31 15.89 2.98
N ARG A 470 9.32 16.26 2.18
CA ARG A 470 10.62 15.59 2.16
C ARG A 470 11.31 15.64 3.52
N SER A 471 11.30 16.81 4.17
CA SER A 471 11.89 16.97 5.50
C SER A 471 11.23 16.04 6.53
N LYS A 472 9.90 16.01 6.59
CA LYS A 472 9.16 15.13 7.50
C LYS A 472 9.47 13.65 7.26
N GLY A 473 9.51 13.21 5.99
CA GLY A 473 9.86 11.83 5.67
C GLY A 473 11.31 11.48 6.04
N GLN A 474 12.24 12.43 5.89
CA GLN A 474 13.62 12.26 6.36
C GLN A 474 13.70 12.14 7.88
N ASP A 475 12.92 12.92 8.63
CA ASP A 475 12.85 12.81 10.10
C ASP A 475 12.37 11.42 10.53
N ILE A 476 11.33 10.89 9.87
CA ILE A 476 10.84 9.52 10.09
C ILE A 476 11.93 8.49 9.74
N ALA A 477 12.63 8.67 8.61
CA ALA A 477 13.74 7.80 8.23
C ALA A 477 14.86 7.79 9.29
N ASN A 478 15.18 8.96 9.87
CA ASN A 478 16.18 9.08 10.93
C ASN A 478 15.74 8.33 12.20
N VAL A 479 14.47 8.44 12.59
CA VAL A 479 13.89 7.66 13.70
C VAL A 479 14.00 6.16 13.43
N ILE A 480 13.69 5.71 12.21
CA ILE A 480 13.79 4.29 11.84
C ILE A 480 15.25 3.80 11.96
N GLN A 481 16.21 4.55 11.45
CA GLN A 481 17.64 4.20 11.48
C GLN A 481 18.25 4.22 12.90
N SER A 482 17.63 4.93 13.84
CA SER A 482 18.10 5.00 15.23
C SER A 482 17.93 3.70 16.02
N ARG A 483 17.05 2.80 15.56
CA ARG A 483 16.61 1.60 16.30
C ARG A 483 17.25 0.29 15.79
N SER A 484 17.18 -0.74 16.64
CA SER A 484 17.49 -2.13 16.29
C SER A 484 16.21 -2.86 15.90
N TRP A 485 16.25 -3.60 14.82
CA TRP A 485 15.09 -4.23 14.18
C TRP A 485 15.21 -5.75 14.13
N ALA A 486 14.07 -6.43 14.06
CA ALA A 486 13.93 -7.83 13.71
C ALA A 486 12.87 -7.97 12.60
N GLU A 487 12.94 -9.04 11.81
CA GLU A 487 11.87 -9.34 10.85
C GLU A 487 10.68 -9.97 11.55
N ILE A 488 9.47 -9.52 11.19
CA ILE A 488 8.26 -10.29 11.48
C ILE A 488 8.19 -11.38 10.41
N GLY A 489 8.05 -12.66 10.82
CA GLY A 489 8.05 -13.79 9.89
C GLY A 489 7.14 -13.52 8.69
N ARG A 490 7.64 -13.81 7.47
CA ARG A 490 6.86 -13.67 6.22
C ARG A 490 5.62 -14.55 6.32
N GLY A 491 4.46 -13.93 6.55
CA GLY A 491 3.15 -14.59 6.49
C GLY A 491 2.76 -14.93 5.07
#